data_AF-A0A3M0ZYW1-F1
#
_entry.id   AF-A0A3M0ZYW1-F1
#
_cell.length_a   1.000
_cell.length_b   1.000
_cell.length_c   1.000
_cell.angle_alpha   90.00
_cell.angle_beta   90.00
_cell.angle_gamma   90.00
#
_symmetry.space_group_name_H-M   'P 1'
#
loop_
_entity.id
_entity.type
_entity.pdbx_description
1 polymer ?
#
loop_
_entity_poly.entity_id
_entity_poly.type
_entity_poly.pdbx_seq_one_letter_code
_entity_poly.pdbx_strand_id
1 'polypeptide(L)'
;IILHTPGGMVIAATQIARAVKAHEGKVTVFVPHFAMSGGTLIALAADEIVMSPHATLGPVDPQLGQTAAASLQVVLQKKEPKDIDDQTIVMADQGAKAIAQVQATAEELLKDRLGPEKAREVSVMLSEGRWTHDYPIFAEHAQEIGLPVSTDIPEAVLRMMALYPQPTQRQPSVEYIPHSAPSQGGRRAH
;
A
#
# COMPACT_ATOMS: atom_id res chain seq x y z
N ILE A 1 3.06 11.02 15.60
CA ILE A 1 3.52 11.15 14.19
C ILE A 1 2.34 11.63 13.35
N ILE A 2 2.50 12.58 12.44
CA ILE A 2 1.44 12.98 11.50
C ILE A 2 1.81 12.44 10.11
N LEU A 3 0.97 11.58 9.54
CA LEU A 3 1.20 10.93 8.26
C LEU A 3 0.24 11.48 7.20
N HIS A 4 0.82 12.04 6.15
CA HIS A 4 0.14 12.44 4.93
C HIS A 4 1.06 12.09 3.76
N THR A 5 0.82 10.95 3.11
CA THR A 5 1.74 10.44 2.09
C THR A 5 1.07 9.50 1.10
N PRO A 6 1.38 9.59 -0.21
CA PRO A 6 0.92 8.62 -1.21
C PRO A 6 1.71 7.30 -1.16
N GLY A 7 2.65 7.17 -0.22
CA GLY A 7 3.54 6.02 -0.13
C GLY A 7 4.93 6.34 -0.66
N GLY A 8 5.66 5.29 -1.03
CA GLY A 8 7.04 5.40 -1.47
C GLY A 8 7.75 4.05 -1.44
N MET A 9 9.06 4.08 -1.27
CA MET A 9 9.86 2.85 -1.24
C MET A 9 9.54 1.99 -0.02
N VAL A 10 9.14 0.73 -0.26
CA VAL A 10 8.79 -0.24 0.78
C VAL A 10 9.91 -0.41 1.80
N ILE A 11 11.17 -0.50 1.37
CA ILE A 11 12.32 -0.69 2.27
C ILE A 11 12.44 0.47 3.28
N ALA A 12 12.30 1.72 2.81
CA ALA A 12 12.38 2.88 3.69
C ALA A 12 11.21 2.91 4.67
N ALA A 13 10.00 2.60 4.21
CA ALA A 13 8.82 2.50 5.05
C ALA A 13 8.98 1.41 6.13
N THR A 14 9.50 0.23 5.78
CA THR A 14 9.79 -0.85 6.73
C THR A 14 10.79 -0.44 7.80
N GLN A 15 11.85 0.30 7.43
CA GLN A 15 12.83 0.79 8.39
C GLN A 15 12.21 1.78 9.39
N ILE A 16 11.41 2.72 8.90
CA ILE A 16 10.70 3.68 9.75
C ILE A 16 9.70 2.94 10.64
N ALA A 17 8.90 2.03 10.08
CA ALA A 17 7.92 1.25 10.82
C ALA A 17 8.56 0.43 11.96
N ARG A 18 9.69 -0.23 11.70
CA ARG A 18 10.43 -0.95 12.76
C ARG A 18 11.02 -0.03 13.82
N ALA A 19 11.52 1.14 13.44
CA ALA A 19 11.99 2.13 14.40
C ALA A 19 10.84 2.65 15.27
N VAL A 20 9.66 2.86 14.69
CA VAL A 20 8.43 3.23 15.42
C VAL A 20 8.02 2.13 16.40
N LYS A 21 7.98 0.87 15.95
CA LYS A 21 7.64 -0.29 16.80
C LYS A 21 8.61 -0.47 17.96
N ALA A 22 9.90 -0.19 17.74
CA ALA A 22 10.94 -0.33 18.77
C ALA A 22 11.00 0.85 19.75
N HIS A 23 10.24 1.92 19.51
CA HIS A 23 10.25 3.10 20.37
C HIS A 23 9.67 2.80 21.76
N GLU A 24 10.38 3.20 22.81
CA GLU A 24 9.89 3.11 24.18
C GLU A 24 8.87 4.22 24.45
N GLY A 25 7.59 3.89 24.34
CA GLY A 25 6.49 4.80 24.67
C GLY A 25 5.32 4.64 23.71
N LYS A 26 4.17 5.22 24.10
CA LYS A 26 2.98 5.21 23.24
C LYS A 26 3.22 6.09 22.01
N VAL A 27 3.11 5.51 20.82
CA VAL A 27 3.14 6.22 19.54
C VAL A 27 1.73 6.34 18.97
N THR A 28 1.21 7.55 18.86
CA THR A 28 -0.01 7.81 18.09
C THR A 28 0.35 8.34 16.70
N VAL A 29 -0.22 7.71 15.66
CA VAL A 29 -0.16 8.19 14.28
C VAL A 29 -1.46 8.93 13.97
N PHE A 30 -1.36 10.15 13.46
CA PHE A 30 -2.49 10.94 12.99
C PHE A 30 -2.50 10.95 11.46
N VAL A 31 -3.63 10.64 10.84
CA VAL A 31 -3.83 10.63 9.38
C VAL A 31 -4.90 11.67 9.01
N PRO A 32 -4.50 12.89 8.61
CA PRO A 32 -5.46 13.96 8.35
C PRO A 32 -6.25 13.76 7.05
N HIS A 33 -5.63 13.18 6.02
CA HIS A 33 -6.27 12.97 4.70
C HIS A 33 -6.00 11.58 4.14
N PHE A 34 -4.74 11.16 4.01
CA PHE A 34 -4.44 9.80 3.54
C PHE A 34 -3.02 9.36 3.91
N ALA A 35 -2.84 8.05 4.08
CA ALA A 35 -1.55 7.40 4.18
C ALA A 35 -1.60 6.07 3.42
N MET A 36 -0.99 6.04 2.23
CA MET A 36 -1.06 4.89 1.32
C MET A 36 0.22 4.05 1.36
N SER A 37 0.13 2.76 1.04
CA SER A 37 1.27 1.87 0.81
C SER A 37 2.28 1.92 1.97
N GLY A 38 3.52 2.36 1.75
CA GLY A 38 4.51 2.53 2.81
C GLY A 38 4.06 3.41 3.99
N GLY A 39 3.19 4.41 3.75
CA GLY A 39 2.59 5.19 4.83
C GLY A 39 1.68 4.37 5.73
N THR A 40 0.92 3.44 5.15
CA THR A 40 0.11 2.48 5.91
C THR A 40 1.00 1.57 6.74
N LEU A 41 2.11 1.04 6.19
CA LEU A 41 3.06 0.23 6.97
C LEU A 41 3.58 0.96 8.21
N ILE A 42 3.90 2.25 8.09
CA ILE A 42 4.31 3.07 9.26
C ILE A 42 3.16 3.22 10.26
N ALA A 43 1.93 3.42 9.78
CA ALA A 43 0.75 3.50 10.64
C ALA A 43 0.49 2.20 11.41
N LEU A 44 0.67 1.03 10.78
CA LEU A 44 0.47 -0.28 11.43
C LEU A 44 1.46 -0.55 12.58
N ALA A 45 2.59 0.15 12.61
CA ALA A 45 3.56 0.06 13.70
C ALA A 45 3.16 0.83 14.96
N ALA A 46 2.20 1.74 14.85
CA ALA A 46 1.81 2.65 15.93
C ALA A 46 0.91 1.99 16.98
N ASP A 47 0.75 2.68 18.11
CA ASP A 47 -0.18 2.29 19.15
C ASP A 47 -1.64 2.50 18.82
N GLU A 48 -1.87 3.57 18.08
CA GLU A 48 -3.18 4.11 17.81
C GLU A 48 -3.07 4.89 16.52
N ILE A 49 -4.07 4.71 15.66
CA ILE A 49 -4.19 5.41 14.39
C ILE A 49 -5.40 6.34 14.50
N VAL A 50 -5.16 7.64 14.58
CA VAL A 50 -6.22 8.64 14.65
C VAL A 50 -6.42 9.24 13.26
N MET A 51 -7.58 9.01 12.66
CA MET A 51 -7.90 9.41 11.29
C MET A 51 -8.93 10.54 11.30
N SER A 52 -8.84 11.47 10.34
CA SER A 52 -10.02 12.32 10.05
C SER A 52 -11.19 11.45 9.55
N PRO A 53 -12.45 11.89 9.71
CA PRO A 53 -13.62 11.10 9.30
C PRO A 53 -13.62 10.62 7.84
N HIS A 54 -12.99 11.37 6.94
CA HIS A 54 -12.89 11.04 5.51
C HIS A 54 -11.46 10.71 5.08
N ALA A 55 -10.55 10.47 6.05
CA ALA A 55 -9.20 10.05 5.72
C ALA A 55 -9.16 8.57 5.35
N THR A 56 -8.12 8.19 4.60
CA THR A 56 -7.94 6.83 4.11
C THR A 56 -6.56 6.25 4.42
N LEU A 57 -6.52 4.96 4.71
CA LEU A 57 -5.33 4.13 4.54
C LEU A 57 -5.39 3.48 3.16
N GLY A 58 -4.25 2.94 2.71
CA GLY A 58 -4.18 2.17 1.47
C GLY A 58 -3.72 0.73 1.70
N PRO A 59 -3.88 -0.15 0.71
CA PRO A 59 -3.22 -1.44 0.69
C PRO A 59 -1.70 -1.31 0.75
N VAL A 60 -1.04 -2.38 1.19
CA VAL A 60 0.43 -2.49 1.21
C VAL A 60 0.93 -3.49 0.17
N ASP A 61 0.06 -3.95 -0.74
CA ASP A 61 0.44 -4.91 -1.78
C ASP A 61 1.60 -4.37 -2.64
N PRO A 62 2.63 -5.19 -2.91
CA PRO A 62 3.80 -4.72 -3.64
C PRO A 62 3.53 -4.64 -5.14
N GLN A 63 4.16 -3.64 -5.77
CA GLN A 63 4.17 -3.47 -7.21
C GLN A 63 5.59 -3.67 -7.78
N LEU A 64 5.67 -4.33 -8.94
CA LEU A 64 6.90 -4.53 -9.69
C LEU A 64 6.81 -3.68 -10.96
N GLY A 65 7.49 -2.52 -10.94
CA GLY A 65 7.33 -1.51 -11.97
C GLY A 65 5.91 -0.94 -11.94
N GLN A 66 5.16 -1.12 -13.02
CA GLN A 66 3.77 -0.66 -13.16
C GLN A 66 2.74 -1.78 -12.95
N THR A 67 3.17 -2.95 -12.49
CA THR A 67 2.32 -4.14 -12.38
C THR A 67 2.20 -4.58 -10.93
N ALA A 68 0.98 -4.86 -10.49
CA ALA A 68 0.75 -5.45 -9.17
C ALA A 68 1.34 -6.88 -9.11
N ALA A 69 2.03 -7.21 -8.01
CA ALA A 69 2.62 -8.52 -7.81
C ALA A 69 1.60 -9.66 -7.89
N ALA A 70 0.38 -9.42 -7.39
CA ALA A 70 -0.73 -10.38 -7.43
C ALA A 70 -1.19 -10.66 -8.87
N SER A 71 -1.23 -9.65 -9.74
CA SER A 71 -1.62 -9.82 -11.14
C SER A 71 -0.65 -10.73 -11.91
N LEU A 72 0.64 -10.69 -11.59
CA LEU A 72 1.63 -11.61 -12.18
C LEU A 72 1.34 -13.07 -11.82
N GLN A 73 0.87 -13.34 -10.58
CA GLN A 73 0.46 -14.69 -10.17
C GLN A 73 -0.74 -15.19 -10.98
N VAL A 74 -1.70 -14.30 -11.25
CA VAL A 74 -2.88 -14.64 -12.05
C VAL A 74 -2.49 -15.06 -13.47
N VAL A 75 -1.44 -14.46 -14.06
CA VAL A 75 -0.94 -14.86 -15.38
C VAL A 75 -0.44 -16.31 -15.36
N LEU A 76 0.35 -16.68 -14.35
CA LEU A 76 0.86 -18.05 -14.19
C LEU A 76 -0.27 -19.08 -14.00
N GLN A 77 -1.38 -18.69 -13.39
CA GLN A 77 -2.54 -19.57 -13.18
C GLN A 77 -3.41 -19.74 -14.43
N LYS A 78 -3.44 -18.72 -15.30
CA LYS A 78 -4.37 -18.67 -16.45
C LYS A 78 -3.75 -19.13 -17.77
N LYS A 79 -2.42 -19.17 -17.89
CA LYS A 79 -1.72 -19.51 -19.13
C LYS A 79 -0.82 -20.72 -18.92
N GLU A 80 -0.64 -21.53 -19.96
CA GLU A 80 0.36 -22.58 -19.94
C GLU A 80 1.77 -21.97 -19.95
N PRO A 81 2.78 -22.55 -19.26
CA PRO A 81 4.11 -21.98 -19.18
C PRO A 81 4.77 -21.67 -20.55
N LYS A 82 4.47 -22.47 -21.58
CA LYS A 82 4.98 -22.28 -22.94
C LYS A 82 4.49 -20.98 -23.61
N ASP A 83 3.39 -20.41 -23.13
CA ASP A 83 2.74 -19.22 -23.68
C ASP A 83 3.08 -17.94 -22.88
N ILE A 84 3.94 -18.04 -21.87
CA ILE A 84 4.35 -16.95 -20.99
C ILE A 84 5.80 -16.61 -21.31
N ASP A 85 6.10 -15.32 -21.44
CA ASP A 85 7.49 -14.89 -21.62
C ASP A 85 8.31 -15.11 -20.33
N ASP A 86 9.59 -15.46 -20.49
CA ASP A 86 10.49 -15.75 -19.38
C ASP A 86 10.57 -14.60 -18.36
N GLN A 87 10.49 -13.34 -18.82
CA GLN A 87 10.54 -12.17 -17.94
C GLN A 87 9.31 -12.11 -17.03
N THR A 88 8.11 -12.39 -17.54
CA THR A 88 6.89 -12.47 -16.73
C THR A 88 7.00 -13.59 -15.68
N ILE A 89 7.61 -14.74 -16.01
CA ILE A 89 7.84 -15.81 -15.03
C ILE A 89 8.77 -15.34 -13.91
N VAL A 90 9.89 -14.69 -14.26
CA VAL A 90 10.82 -14.12 -13.28
C VAL A 90 10.16 -13.05 -12.42
N MET A 91 9.39 -12.14 -13.02
CA MET A 91 8.66 -11.11 -12.29
C MET A 91 7.60 -11.72 -11.37
N ALA A 92 6.91 -12.78 -11.80
CA ALA A 92 5.95 -13.48 -10.96
C ALA A 92 6.63 -14.13 -9.74
N ASP A 93 7.77 -14.80 -9.92
CA ASP A 93 8.55 -15.32 -8.79
C ASP A 93 8.99 -14.20 -7.82
N GLN A 94 9.50 -13.08 -8.35
CA GLN A 94 9.84 -11.91 -7.53
C GLN A 94 8.62 -11.32 -6.81
N GLY A 95 7.47 -11.27 -7.49
CA GLY A 95 6.20 -10.78 -6.95
C GLY A 95 5.70 -11.64 -5.80
N ALA A 96 5.76 -12.96 -5.92
CA ALA A 96 5.38 -13.87 -4.84
C ALA A 96 6.26 -13.65 -3.59
N LYS A 97 7.57 -13.47 -3.79
CA LYS A 97 8.52 -13.15 -2.70
C LYS A 97 8.21 -11.80 -2.07
N ALA A 98 7.92 -10.78 -2.87
CA ALA A 98 7.57 -9.45 -2.38
C ALA A 98 6.30 -9.48 -1.53
N ILE A 99 5.24 -10.17 -1.98
CA ILE A 99 4.00 -10.32 -1.22
C ILE A 99 4.29 -10.97 0.14
N ALA A 100 5.01 -12.09 0.13
CA ALA A 100 5.36 -12.79 1.37
C ALA A 100 6.17 -11.92 2.34
N GLN A 101 7.12 -11.13 1.84
CA GLN A 101 7.94 -10.23 2.65
C GLN A 101 7.13 -9.09 3.27
N VAL A 102 6.25 -8.45 2.49
CA VAL A 102 5.39 -7.37 3.01
C VAL A 102 4.38 -7.91 4.00
N GLN A 103 3.76 -9.06 3.70
CA GLN A 103 2.85 -9.73 4.62
C GLN A 103 3.53 -10.04 5.95
N ALA A 104 4.71 -10.67 5.92
CA ALA A 104 5.46 -10.99 7.14
C ALA A 104 5.82 -9.74 7.95
N THR A 105 6.16 -8.64 7.27
CA THR A 105 6.42 -7.36 7.92
C THR A 105 5.15 -6.80 8.58
N ALA A 106 4.03 -6.75 7.87
CA ALA A 106 2.77 -6.26 8.41
C ALA A 106 2.30 -7.12 9.60
N GLU A 107 2.43 -8.44 9.52
CA GLU A 107 2.13 -9.37 10.61
C GLU A 107 3.03 -9.09 11.83
N GLU A 108 4.34 -8.92 11.63
CA GLU A 108 5.29 -8.55 12.67
C GLU A 108 4.88 -7.26 13.38
N LEU A 109 4.44 -6.24 12.63
CA LEU A 109 4.03 -4.95 13.19
C LEU A 109 2.77 -5.08 14.04
N LEU A 110 1.79 -5.88 13.60
CA LEU A 110 0.46 -5.99 14.20
C LEU A 110 0.35 -7.01 15.35
N LYS A 111 1.20 -8.04 15.39
CA LYS A 111 1.03 -9.20 16.30
C LYS A 111 0.91 -8.85 17.78
N ASP A 112 1.62 -7.81 18.25
CA ASP A 112 1.62 -7.44 19.68
C ASP A 112 0.30 -6.75 20.09
N ARG A 113 -0.42 -6.19 19.11
CA ARG A 113 -1.69 -5.47 19.30
C ARG A 113 -2.89 -6.38 19.12
N LEU A 114 -2.90 -7.11 18.01
CA LEU A 114 -4.07 -7.85 17.56
C LEU A 114 -4.01 -9.32 17.97
N GLY A 115 -2.87 -9.77 18.48
CA GLY A 115 -2.57 -11.19 18.62
C GLY A 115 -2.17 -11.84 17.28
N PRO A 116 -1.57 -13.03 17.32
CA PRO A 116 -0.96 -13.65 16.14
C PRO A 116 -1.98 -13.99 15.05
N GLU A 117 -3.15 -14.53 15.42
CA GLU A 117 -4.16 -14.96 14.44
C GLU A 117 -4.75 -13.78 13.66
N LYS A 118 -5.17 -12.72 14.37
CA LYS A 118 -5.77 -11.54 13.75
C LYS A 118 -4.72 -10.73 12.98
N ALA A 119 -3.49 -10.61 13.49
CA ALA A 119 -2.40 -9.97 12.76
C ALA A 119 -2.09 -10.68 11.44
N ARG A 120 -2.13 -12.00 11.41
CA ARG A 120 -1.98 -12.79 10.19
C ARG A 120 -3.15 -12.54 9.22
N GLU A 121 -4.39 -12.56 9.69
CA GLU A 121 -5.57 -12.28 8.84
C GLU A 121 -5.49 -10.90 8.18
N VAL A 122 -5.21 -9.86 8.98
CA VAL A 122 -5.14 -8.47 8.50
C VAL A 122 -3.94 -8.25 7.58
N SER A 123 -2.78 -8.81 7.91
CA SER A 123 -1.59 -8.69 7.06
C SER A 123 -1.79 -9.33 5.69
N VAL A 124 -2.43 -10.51 5.61
CA VAL A 124 -2.82 -11.14 4.34
C VAL A 124 -3.75 -10.21 3.56
N MET A 125 -4.83 -9.76 4.19
CA MET A 125 -5.84 -8.91 3.54
C MET A 125 -5.23 -7.63 2.93
N LEU A 126 -4.30 -7.00 3.64
CA LEU A 126 -3.67 -5.75 3.19
C LEU A 126 -2.59 -5.94 2.11
N SER A 127 -2.03 -7.14 1.95
CA SER A 127 -0.84 -7.37 1.10
C SER A 127 -1.05 -8.32 -0.08
N GLU A 128 -2.11 -9.12 -0.09
CA GLU A 128 -2.35 -10.16 -1.09
C GLU A 128 -2.78 -9.63 -2.48
N GLY A 129 -3.02 -8.32 -2.60
CA GLY A 129 -3.62 -7.73 -3.81
C GLY A 129 -5.12 -8.02 -3.93
N ARG A 130 -5.83 -8.11 -2.78
CA ARG A 130 -7.29 -8.24 -2.72
C ARG A 130 -8.00 -7.08 -3.42
N TRP A 131 -7.42 -5.90 -3.32
CA TRP A 131 -7.92 -4.67 -3.91
C TRP A 131 -6.90 -4.09 -4.90
N THR A 132 -7.32 -3.11 -5.69
CA THR A 132 -6.39 -2.23 -6.41
C THR A 132 -5.57 -1.42 -5.42
N HIS A 133 -4.36 -1.02 -5.81
CA HIS A 133 -3.41 -0.35 -4.90
C HIS A 133 -3.88 1.04 -4.41
N ASP A 134 -4.85 1.64 -5.10
CA ASP A 134 -5.48 2.92 -4.77
C ASP A 134 -6.77 2.76 -3.95
N TYR A 135 -7.14 1.54 -3.56
CA TYR A 135 -8.36 1.28 -2.82
C TYR A 135 -8.38 2.04 -1.48
N PRO A 136 -9.38 2.90 -1.24
CA PRO A 136 -9.45 3.67 0.00
C PRO A 136 -9.98 2.82 1.15
N ILE A 137 -9.15 2.62 2.18
CA ILE A 137 -9.55 2.00 3.44
C ILE A 137 -9.93 3.12 4.42
N PHE A 138 -11.21 3.45 4.50
CA PHE A 138 -11.73 4.44 5.45
C PHE A 138 -11.63 3.96 6.90
N ALA A 139 -11.75 4.90 7.85
CA ALA A 139 -11.65 4.61 9.29
C ALA A 139 -12.61 3.49 9.75
N GLU A 140 -13.85 3.49 9.27
CA GLU A 140 -14.85 2.45 9.59
C GLU A 140 -14.36 1.06 9.17
N HIS A 141 -13.94 0.88 7.92
CA HIS A 141 -13.39 -0.39 7.42
C HIS A 141 -12.13 -0.78 8.21
N ALA A 142 -11.24 0.17 8.50
CA ALA A 142 -10.03 -0.08 9.27
C ALA A 142 -10.36 -0.60 10.69
N GLN A 143 -11.42 -0.09 11.32
CA GLN A 143 -11.94 -0.60 12.60
C GLN A 143 -12.54 -2.00 12.45
N GLU A 144 -13.33 -2.25 11.40
CA GLU A 144 -13.96 -3.56 11.13
C GLU A 144 -12.92 -4.68 10.98
N ILE A 145 -11.81 -4.41 10.30
CA ILE A 145 -10.71 -5.39 10.16
C ILE A 145 -9.85 -5.50 11.43
N GLY A 146 -10.11 -4.67 12.45
CA GLY A 146 -9.52 -4.76 13.78
C GLY A 146 -8.34 -3.83 14.04
N LEU A 147 -8.04 -2.86 13.17
CA LEU A 147 -6.98 -1.89 13.44
C LEU A 147 -7.37 -0.96 14.60
N PRO A 148 -6.41 -0.49 15.44
CA PRO A 148 -6.66 0.39 16.57
C PRO A 148 -6.92 1.83 16.11
N VAL A 149 -8.06 2.04 15.45
CA VAL A 149 -8.41 3.32 14.81
C VAL A 149 -9.40 4.12 15.64
N SER A 150 -9.13 5.42 15.77
CA SER A 150 -10.02 6.43 16.34
C SER A 150 -10.27 7.54 15.30
N THR A 151 -11.41 8.22 15.38
CA THR A 151 -11.74 9.38 14.55
C THR A 151 -11.67 10.71 15.30
N ASP A 152 -11.22 10.69 16.55
CA ASP A 152 -11.08 11.88 17.41
C ASP A 152 -9.78 12.66 17.10
N ILE A 153 -9.69 13.18 15.88
CA ILE A 153 -8.51 13.92 15.44
C ILE A 153 -8.48 15.33 16.07
N PRO A 154 -7.39 15.71 16.78
CA PRO A 154 -7.32 17.03 17.38
C PRO A 154 -7.31 18.15 16.34
N GLU A 155 -8.08 19.21 16.57
CA GLU A 155 -8.16 20.37 15.68
C GLU A 155 -6.78 21.02 15.43
N ALA A 156 -5.87 20.93 16.40
CA ALA A 156 -4.49 21.40 16.25
C ALA A 156 -3.73 20.70 15.11
N VAL A 157 -3.98 19.40 14.88
CA VAL A 157 -3.40 18.64 13.77
C VAL A 157 -3.94 19.17 12.43
N LEU A 158 -5.24 19.43 12.35
CA LEU A 158 -5.88 19.98 11.15
C LEU A 158 -5.37 21.39 10.85
N ARG A 159 -5.27 22.25 11.87
CA ARG A 159 -4.70 23.60 11.73
C ARG A 159 -3.25 23.58 11.27
N MET A 160 -2.45 22.63 11.75
CA MET A 160 -1.07 22.47 11.29
C MET A 160 -1.02 22.19 9.80
N MET A 161 -1.93 21.36 9.27
CA MET A 161 -1.96 21.06 7.83
C MET A 161 -2.29 22.27 6.95
N ALA A 162 -3.09 23.21 7.45
CA ALA A 162 -3.36 24.46 6.73
C ALA A 162 -2.11 25.35 6.56
N LEU A 163 -1.06 25.16 7.38
CA LEU A 163 0.20 25.90 7.29
C LEU A 163 1.14 25.35 6.21
N TYR A 164 0.90 24.14 5.71
CA TYR A 164 1.71 23.47 4.69
C TYR A 164 0.84 23.13 3.47
N PRO A 165 0.41 24.14 2.69
CA PRO A 165 -0.40 23.90 1.51
C PRO A 165 0.37 23.00 0.54
N GLN A 166 -0.26 21.91 0.14
CA GLN A 166 0.37 20.98 -0.79
C GLN A 166 0.57 21.66 -2.14
N PRO A 167 1.75 21.53 -2.77
CA PRO A 167 1.90 21.89 -4.17
C PRO A 167 0.84 21.12 -4.94
N THR A 168 0.01 21.82 -5.70
CA THR A 168 -0.90 21.19 -6.65
C THR A 168 -0.05 20.55 -7.74
N GLN A 169 0.38 19.30 -7.52
CA GLN A 169 0.72 18.44 -8.64
C GLN A 169 -0.57 18.32 -9.44
N ARG A 170 -0.57 18.87 -10.65
CA ARG A 170 -1.62 18.65 -11.64
C ARG A 170 -1.62 17.15 -11.96
N GLN A 171 -2.29 16.34 -11.14
CA GLN A 171 -2.67 15.00 -11.55
C GLN A 171 -3.81 15.18 -12.56
N PRO A 172 -3.65 14.75 -13.83
CA PRO A 172 -4.77 14.68 -14.74
C PRO A 172 -5.83 13.76 -14.12
N SER A 173 -7.08 14.21 -14.10
CA SER A 173 -8.20 13.54 -13.42
C SER A 173 -8.57 12.16 -13.99
N VAL A 174 -7.98 11.79 -15.13
CA VAL A 174 -7.97 10.47 -15.76
C VAL A 174 -6.71 10.41 -16.63
N GLU A 175 -5.74 9.55 -16.30
CA GLU A 175 -4.65 9.25 -17.23
C GLU A 175 -5.12 8.13 -18.17
N TYR A 176 -5.84 8.52 -19.23
CA TYR A 176 -6.07 7.62 -20.36
C TYR A 176 -4.73 7.47 -21.09
N ILE A 177 -4.03 6.35 -20.88
CA ILE A 177 -2.86 5.97 -21.67
C ILE A 177 -3.39 5.35 -22.97
N PRO A 178 -3.34 6.04 -24.12
CA PRO A 178 -3.70 5.42 -25.38
C PRO A 178 -2.64 4.36 -25.67
N HIS A 179 -3.06 3.11 -25.88
CA HIS A 179 -2.16 2.09 -26.41
C HIS A 179 -1.64 2.54 -27.78
N SER A 180 -0.34 2.77 -27.88
CA SER A 180 0.35 2.86 -29.16
C SER A 180 0.08 1.56 -29.91
N ALA A 181 -0.68 1.62 -30.99
CA ALA A 181 -0.93 0.48 -31.86
C ALA A 181 0.42 -0.14 -32.30
N PRO A 182 0.51 -1.48 -32.46
CA PRO A 182 1.73 -2.08 -32.97
C PRO A 182 2.03 -1.51 -34.35
N SER A 183 3.25 -1.00 -34.52
CA SER A 183 3.77 -0.54 -35.80
C SER A 183 3.56 -1.63 -36.84
N GLN A 184 2.69 -1.40 -37.82
CA GLN A 184 2.61 -2.26 -38.99
C GLN A 184 3.98 -2.25 -39.67
N GLY A 185 4.66 -3.40 -39.58
CA GLY A 185 5.91 -3.65 -40.27
C GLY A 185 5.74 -3.34 -41.76
N GLY A 186 6.63 -2.50 -42.27
CA GLY A 186 6.62 -2.04 -43.65
C GLY A 186 6.63 -3.21 -44.63
N ARG A 187 5.70 -3.14 -45.60
CA ARG A 187 5.83 -3.82 -46.88
C ARG A 187 7.17 -3.42 -47.52
N ARG A 188 8.09 -4.38 -47.65
CA ARG A 188 9.15 -4.28 -48.67
C ARG A 188 8.56 -4.76 -50.00
N ALA A 189 8.35 -3.82 -50.90
CA ALA A 189 8.30 -4.08 -52.33
C ALA A 189 9.70 -3.87 -52.90
N HIS A 190 10.18 -4.88 -53.62
CA HIS A 190 11.15 -4.92 -54.72
C HIS A 190 11.97 -6.20 -54.66
#